data_AF-A0A4U7EVX7-F1
#
_entry.id   AF-A0A4U7EVX7-F1
#
_cell.length_a   1.000
_cell.length_b   1.000
_cell.length_c   1.000
_cell.angle_alpha   90.00
_cell.angle_beta   90.00
_cell.angle_gamma   90.00
#
_symmetry.space_group_name_H-M   'P 1'
#
loop_
_entity.id
_entity.type
_entity.pdbx_description
1 polymer ?
#
loop_
_entity_poly.entity_id
_entity_poly.type
_entity_poly.pdbx_seq_one_letter_code
_entity_poly.pdbx_strand_id
1 'polypeptide(L)'
;MDASIHLSRLEAALDEHDYPAPREEFADSFAGTTVLFADGEADLGDLIAETDQPRFADPEEAFVAIQNVLPIEAVGEPGQSDGDA
;
A
#
# COMPACT_ATOMS: atom_id res chain seq x y z
N MET A 1 -2.41 -1.33 -19.14
CA MET A 1 -3.72 -1.12 -18.50
C MET A 1 -3.36 -0.87 -17.06
N ASP A 2 -3.24 0.40 -16.73
CA ASP A 2 -2.83 0.88 -15.42
C ASP A 2 -4.00 0.59 -14.45
N ALA A 3 -3.77 -0.27 -13.46
CA ALA A 3 -4.78 -0.64 -12.50
C ALA A 3 -4.70 0.34 -11.32
N SER A 4 -5.78 1.06 -11.02
CA SER A 4 -5.81 1.96 -9.86
C SER A 4 -6.63 1.35 -8.72
N ILE A 5 -6.08 1.39 -7.51
CA ILE A 5 -6.71 0.85 -6.30
C ILE A 5 -6.67 1.91 -5.19
N HIS A 6 -7.78 2.07 -4.46
CA HIS A 6 -7.77 2.93 -3.28
C HIS A 6 -7.00 2.28 -2.13
N LEU A 7 -6.23 3.06 -1.37
CA LEU A 7 -5.50 2.60 -0.18
C LEU A 7 -6.41 1.84 0.80
N SER A 8 -7.65 2.31 1.00
CA SER A 8 -8.66 1.63 1.84
C SER A 8 -9.07 0.24 1.35
N ARG A 9 -8.75 -0.09 0.08
CA ARG A 9 -9.04 -1.38 -0.55
C ARG A 9 -7.77 -2.20 -0.80
N LEU A 10 -6.59 -1.61 -0.56
CA LEU A 10 -5.30 -2.23 -0.79
C LEU A 10 -5.15 -3.50 0.06
N GLU A 11 -5.44 -3.43 1.35
CA GLU A 11 -5.37 -4.59 2.26
C GLU A 11 -6.13 -5.81 1.70
N ALA A 12 -7.34 -5.60 1.17
CA ALA A 12 -8.12 -6.68 0.58
C ALA A 12 -7.48 -7.24 -0.70
N ALA A 13 -6.85 -6.41 -1.53
CA ALA A 13 -6.12 -6.90 -2.70
C ALA A 13 -4.84 -7.65 -2.33
N LEU A 14 -4.20 -7.27 -1.23
CA LEU A 14 -3.06 -8.01 -0.69
C LEU A 14 -3.48 -9.38 -0.16
N ASP A 15 -4.68 -9.50 0.44
CA ASP A 15 -5.24 -10.76 0.95
C ASP A 15 -5.52 -11.79 -0.17
N GLU A 16 -5.76 -11.33 -1.40
CA GLU A 16 -5.96 -12.21 -2.56
C GLU A 16 -4.67 -12.88 -3.05
N HIS A 17 -3.50 -12.52 -2.49
CA HIS A 17 -2.21 -13.06 -2.88
C HIS A 17 -1.78 -14.25 -2.02
N ASP A 18 -0.99 -15.16 -2.59
CA ASP A 18 -0.39 -16.27 -1.83
C ASP A 18 0.82 -15.80 -1.00
N TYR A 19 0.91 -16.31 0.23
CA TYR A 19 1.99 -16.04 1.17
C TYR A 19 2.68 -17.33 1.65
N PRO A 20 3.98 -17.28 2.01
CA PRO A 20 4.84 -16.09 2.06
C PRO A 20 5.31 -15.62 0.67
N ALA A 21 5.30 -14.29 0.46
CA ALA A 21 5.64 -13.66 -0.81
C ALA A 21 7.00 -12.93 -0.73
N PRO A 22 7.96 -13.19 -1.64
CA PRO A 22 9.20 -12.42 -1.69
C PRO A 22 8.95 -10.99 -2.19
N ARG A 23 9.58 -10.00 -1.56
CA ARG A 23 9.36 -8.57 -1.86
C ARG A 23 9.54 -8.26 -3.35
N GLU A 24 10.56 -8.82 -3.98
CA GLU A 24 10.87 -8.56 -5.40
C GLU A 24 9.77 -9.08 -6.33
N GLU A 25 9.28 -10.31 -6.11
CA GLU A 25 8.19 -10.89 -6.91
C GLU A 25 6.87 -10.17 -6.64
N PHE A 26 6.62 -9.80 -5.39
CA PHE A 26 5.44 -9.06 -4.98
C PHE A 26 5.41 -7.67 -5.60
N ALA A 27 6.53 -6.96 -5.59
CA ALA A 27 6.68 -5.67 -6.25
C ALA A 27 6.46 -5.77 -7.76
N ASP A 28 7.02 -6.79 -8.42
CA ASP A 28 6.85 -7.01 -9.86
C ASP A 28 5.38 -7.32 -10.23
N SER A 29 4.69 -8.13 -9.42
CA SER A 29 3.25 -8.43 -9.60
C SER A 29 2.36 -7.19 -9.53
N PHE A 30 2.74 -6.21 -8.69
CA PHE A 30 1.99 -4.97 -8.52
C PHE A 30 2.59 -3.78 -9.27
N ALA A 31 3.66 -3.98 -10.04
CA ALA A 31 4.28 -2.93 -10.83
C ALA A 31 3.29 -2.36 -11.86
N GLY A 32 3.12 -1.03 -11.87
CA GLY A 32 2.12 -0.35 -12.70
C GLY A 32 0.72 -0.34 -12.08
N THR A 33 0.58 -0.73 -10.82
CA THR A 33 -0.66 -0.55 -10.04
C THR A 33 -0.56 0.74 -9.24
N THR A 34 -1.44 1.70 -9.52
CA THR A 34 -1.48 2.98 -8.84
C THR A 34 -2.33 2.88 -7.56
N VAL A 35 -1.73 3.14 -6.40
CA VAL A 35 -2.45 3.33 -5.13
C VAL A 35 -2.94 4.76 -5.02
N LEU A 36 -4.25 4.94 -4.89
CA LEU A 36 -4.90 6.23 -4.66
C LEU A 36 -5.15 6.45 -3.17
N PHE A 37 -4.67 7.57 -2.63
CA PHE A 37 -4.81 7.95 -1.23
C PHE A 37 -5.31 9.39 -1.07
N ALA A 38 -5.35 9.89 0.17
CA ALA A 38 -6.08 11.11 0.54
C ALA A 38 -5.69 12.34 -0.30
N ASP A 39 -4.40 12.56 -0.50
CA ASP A 39 -3.87 13.68 -1.28
C ASP A 39 -2.79 13.21 -2.27
N GLY A 40 -3.12 12.20 -3.08
CA GLY A 40 -2.25 11.80 -4.18
C GLY A 40 -2.35 10.33 -4.58
N GLU A 41 -1.32 9.93 -5.32
CA GLU A 41 -1.17 8.59 -5.83
C GLU A 41 0.30 8.17 -5.87
N ALA A 42 0.56 6.87 -5.77
CA ALA A 42 1.89 6.29 -5.90
C ALA A 42 1.83 4.90 -6.54
N ASP A 43 2.93 4.45 -7.14
CA ASP A 43 3.01 3.08 -7.68
C ASP A 43 3.20 2.07 -6.53
N LEU A 44 2.36 1.05 -6.50
CA LEU A 44 2.36 0.01 -5.47
C LEU A 44 3.63 -0.83 -5.52
N GLY A 45 4.12 -1.15 -6.72
CA GLY A 45 5.35 -1.90 -6.91
C GLY A 45 6.56 -1.15 -6.34
N ASP A 46 6.66 0.16 -6.63
CA ASP A 46 7.68 1.02 -6.03
C ASP A 46 7.58 1.05 -4.50
N LEU A 47 6.39 1.27 -3.94
CA LEU A 47 6.18 1.27 -2.49
C LEU A 47 6.63 -0.06 -1.85
N ILE A 48 6.27 -1.20 -2.45
CA ILE A 48 6.70 -2.51 -1.98
C ILE A 48 8.23 -2.63 -2.05
N ALA A 49 8.84 -2.16 -3.13
CA ALA A 49 10.30 -2.20 -3.31
C ALA A 49 11.02 -1.29 -2.29
N GLU A 50 10.41 -0.22 -1.81
CA GLU A 50 10.99 0.63 -0.76
C GLU A 50 10.92 0.02 0.64
N THR A 51 10.15 -1.05 0.84
CA THR A 51 10.07 -1.71 2.16
C THR A 51 11.40 -2.39 2.54
N ASP A 52 11.72 -2.34 3.84
CA ASP A 52 12.96 -2.93 4.40
C ASP A 52 12.93 -4.46 4.46
N GLN A 53 11.73 -5.04 4.29
CA GLN A 53 11.49 -6.47 4.50
C GLN A 53 11.83 -7.28 3.24
N PRO A 54 12.58 -8.39 3.34
CA PRO A 54 12.89 -9.21 2.18
C PRO A 54 11.70 -10.05 1.67
N ARG A 55 10.71 -10.32 2.53
CA ARG A 55 9.50 -11.08 2.22
C ARG A 55 8.39 -10.70 3.19
N PHE A 56 7.16 -10.96 2.80
CA PHE A 56 5.98 -10.80 3.64
C PHE A 56 5.43 -12.17 4.03
N ALA A 57 5.14 -12.34 5.31
CA ALA A 57 4.54 -13.55 5.85
C ALA A 57 3.04 -13.62 5.61
N ASP A 58 2.37 -12.47 5.62
CA ASP A 58 0.91 -12.32 5.60
C ASP A 58 0.50 -10.96 4.98
N PRO A 59 -0.75 -10.80 4.51
CA PRO A 59 -1.21 -9.55 3.89
C PRO A 59 -1.20 -8.35 4.84
N GLU A 60 -1.47 -8.57 6.13
CA GLU A 60 -1.39 -7.54 7.16
C GLU A 60 0.05 -6.99 7.29
N GLU A 61 1.05 -7.88 7.28
CA GLU A 61 2.45 -7.49 7.37
C GLU A 61 2.88 -6.68 6.13
N ALA A 62 2.45 -7.09 4.94
CA ALA A 62 2.68 -6.34 3.71
C ALA A 62 2.02 -4.95 3.76
N PHE A 63 0.76 -4.89 4.20
CA PHE A 63 0.03 -3.63 4.32
C PHE A 63 0.71 -2.65 5.28
N VAL A 64 1.12 -3.12 6.46
CA VAL A 64 1.86 -2.33 7.44
C VAL A 64 3.20 -1.86 6.86
N ALA A 65 3.92 -2.71 6.14
CA ALA A 65 5.16 -2.35 5.47
C ALA A 65 4.97 -1.17 4.52
N ILE A 66 3.94 -1.25 3.68
CA ILE A 66 3.60 -0.23 2.69
C ILE A 66 3.21 1.06 3.41
N GLN A 67 2.41 1.00 4.47
CA GLN A 67 2.06 2.19 5.26
C GLN A 67 3.27 2.87 5.92
N ASN A 68 4.33 2.15 6.23
CA ASN A 68 5.56 2.74 6.79
C ASN A 68 6.40 3.50 5.74
N VAL A 69 6.24 3.20 4.45
CA VAL A 69 6.96 3.88 3.36
C VAL A 69 6.10 4.94 2.66
N LEU A 70 4.78 4.92 2.87
CA LEU A 70 3.88 5.92 2.33
C LEU A 70 4.26 7.34 2.82
N PRO A 71 4.11 8.36 1.96
CA PRO A 71 4.31 9.74 2.38
C PRO A 71 3.30 10.11 3.47
N ILE A 72 3.69 11.00 4.38
CA ILE A 72 2.84 11.47 5.50
C ILE A 72 1.47 11.98 5.02
N GLU A 73 1.43 12.55 3.82
CA GLU A 73 0.22 13.06 3.15
C GLU A 73 -0.76 11.94 2.72
N ALA A 74 -0.26 10.71 2.50
CA ALA A 74 -1.07 9.57 2.06
C ALA A 74 -1.91 8.94 3.17
N VAL A 75 -1.45 9.01 4.42
CA VAL A 75 -2.15 8.41 5.57
C VAL A 75 -3.32 9.29 6.04
N GLY A 76 -3.42 10.52 5.50
CA GLY A 76 -4.31 11.55 6.00
C GLY A 76 -3.76 12.12 7.30
N GLU A 77 -3.88 13.43 7.49
CA GLU A 77 -3.48 14.03 8.75
C GLU A 77 -4.17 13.30 9.92
N PRO A 78 -3.48 13.03 11.05
CA PRO A 78 -4.14 12.61 12.28
C PRO A 78 -5.02 13.77 12.79
N GLY A 79 -6.22 13.91 12.21
CA GLY A 79 -7.00 15.13 12.31
C GLY A 79 -8.36 15.09 11.61
N GLN A 80 -9.15 14.05 11.83
CA GLN A 80 -10.61 14.19 11.70
C GLN A 80 -11.25 13.78 13.02
N SER A 81 -11.52 14.77 13.88
CA SER A 81 -12.73 14.76 14.69
C SER A 81 -13.31 16.18 14.75
N ASP A 82 -14.34 16.36 13.92
CA ASP A 82 -15.58 17.07 14.18
C ASP A 82 -15.58 18.58 14.50
N GLY A 83 -16.28 19.34 13.64
CA GLY A 83 -17.30 20.28 14.14
C GLY A 83 -17.34 21.65 13.48
N ASP A 84 -18.08 21.76 12.39
CA ASP A 84 -18.81 22.99 12.05
C ASP A 84 -19.97 23.12 13.07
N ALA A 85 -19.92 24.14 13.95
CA ALA A 85 -21.07 24.76 14.66
C ALA A 85 -20.63 26.00 15.46
#